data_AF-A0A4V2XMK5-F1
#
_entry.id   AF-A0A4V2XMK5-F1
#
_cell.length_a   1.000
_cell.length_b   1.000
_cell.length_c   1.000
_cell.angle_alpha   90.00
_cell.angle_beta   90.00
_cell.angle_gamma   90.00
#
_symmetry.space_group_name_H-M   'P 1'
#
loop_
_entity.id
_entity.type
_entity.pdbx_description
1 polymer ?
#
loop_
_entity_poly.entity_id
_entity_poly.type
_entity_poly.pdbx_seq_one_letter_code
_entity_poly.pdbx_strand_id
1 'polypeptide(L)'
;VVEELLGVDSRVIPAHQAKRGVPHQNVGVFYGVRVVGGVIRPEANGETAEAVWTPVEEVSGLHRSAVVDVGVGLMTQRPASGHLPPVVVGGLVRH
;
A
#
# COMPACT_ATOMS: atom_id res chain seq x y z
N VAL A 1 4.90 0.44 16.76
CA VAL A 1 6.15 1.24 16.76
C VAL A 1 6.73 1.21 15.37
N VAL A 2 7.26 2.33 14.87
CA VAL A 2 7.99 2.38 13.60
C VAL A 2 9.40 1.87 13.84
N GLU A 3 9.82 0.86 13.09
CA GLU A 3 11.13 0.23 13.23
C GLU A 3 12.11 0.72 12.17
N GLU A 4 11.62 0.95 10.94
CA GLU A 4 12.46 1.39 9.83
C GLU A 4 11.65 2.07 8.73
N LEU A 5 12.34 2.84 7.89
CA LEU A 5 11.84 3.26 6.58
C LEU A 5 12.15 2.14 5.56
N LEU A 6 11.11 1.58 4.94
CA LEU A 6 11.26 0.55 3.91
C LEU A 6 11.56 1.15 2.53
N GLY A 7 11.02 2.33 2.24
CA GLY A 7 11.23 2.98 0.95
C GLY A 7 10.21 4.06 0.63
N VAL A 8 10.37 4.62 -0.56
CA VAL A 8 9.49 5.65 -1.11
C VAL A 8 9.04 5.22 -2.50
N ASP A 9 7.77 5.43 -2.78
CA ASP A 9 7.18 5.26 -4.09
C ASP A 9 6.71 6.61 -4.62
N SER A 10 6.96 6.85 -5.89
CA SER A 10 6.65 8.13 -6.54
C SER A 10 6.14 7.84 -7.94
N ARG A 11 4.89 8.23 -8.20
CA ARG A 11 4.23 7.94 -9.48
C ARG A 11 3.24 9.03 -9.88
N VAL A 12 3.10 9.23 -11.19
CA VAL A 12 2.02 10.05 -11.75
C VAL A 12 0.79 9.17 -11.91
N ILE A 13 -0.34 9.60 -11.34
CA ILE A 13 -1.64 8.97 -11.55
C ILE A 13 -2.35 9.72 -12.68
N PRO A 14 -2.62 9.08 -13.83
CA PRO A 14 -3.32 9.74 -14.92
C PRO A 14 -4.80 9.94 -14.59
N ALA A 15 -5.43 10.94 -15.22
CA ALA A 15 -6.81 11.35 -14.97
C ALA A 15 -7.81 10.18 -14.99
N HIS A 16 -7.70 9.28 -15.98
CA HIS A 16 -8.62 8.15 -16.16
C HIS A 16 -8.52 7.06 -15.08
N GLN A 17 -7.47 7.10 -14.26
CA GLN A 17 -7.25 6.19 -13.14
C GLN A 17 -7.42 6.88 -11.78
N ALA A 18 -7.39 8.21 -11.74
CA ALA A 18 -7.49 8.99 -10.52
C ALA A 18 -8.94 9.02 -10.00
N LYS A 19 -9.13 8.80 -8.69
CA LYS A 19 -10.44 8.93 -8.02
C LYS A 19 -11.11 10.29 -8.27
N ARG A 20 -10.32 11.37 -8.35
CA ARG A 20 -10.82 12.74 -8.60
C ARG A 20 -10.92 13.10 -10.08
N GLY A 21 -10.52 12.22 -11.00
CA GLY A 21 -10.52 12.49 -12.44
C GLY A 21 -9.47 13.49 -12.91
N VAL A 22 -8.52 13.90 -12.05
CA VAL A 22 -7.49 14.91 -12.33
C VAL A 22 -6.11 14.26 -12.17
N PRO A 23 -5.17 14.46 -13.11
CA PRO A 23 -3.84 13.89 -12.98
C PRO A 23 -3.12 14.51 -11.78
N HIS A 24 -2.37 13.68 -11.06
CA HIS A 24 -1.63 14.14 -9.89
C HIS A 24 -0.40 13.28 -9.63
N GLN A 25 0.58 13.85 -8.93
CA GLN A 25 1.68 13.09 -8.36
C GLN A 25 1.23 12.45 -7.05
N ASN A 26 1.49 11.16 -6.90
CA ASN A 26 1.33 10.44 -5.65
C ASN A 26 2.73 10.04 -5.13
N VAL A 27 2.99 10.34 -3.86
CA VAL A 27 4.21 9.95 -3.15
C VAL A 27 3.81 9.16 -1.92
N GLY A 28 4.18 7.89 -1.88
CA GLY A 28 3.97 6.99 -0.75
C GLY A 28 5.27 6.75 0.01
N VAL A 29 5.24 6.89 1.33
CA VAL A 29 6.38 6.59 2.21
C VAL A 29 6.02 5.37 3.05
N PHE A 30 6.83 4.32 2.96
CA PHE A 30 6.52 3.02 3.53
C PHE A 30 7.42 2.73 4.73
N TYR A 31 6.81 2.33 5.84
CA TYR A 31 7.51 2.04 7.07
C TYR A 31 7.29 0.59 7.50
N GLY A 32 8.34 -0.02 8.04
CA GLY A 32 8.25 -1.27 8.78
C GLY A 32 7.77 -0.95 10.18
N VAL A 33 6.70 -1.62 10.63
CA VAL A 33 6.12 -1.39 11.94
C VAL A 33 5.92 -2.70 12.68
N ARG A 34 6.13 -2.66 14.00
CA ARG A 34 5.73 -3.73 14.91
C ARG A 34 4.53 -3.31 15.73
N VAL A 35 3.47 -4.12 15.70
CA VAL A 35 2.31 -3.98 16.57
C VAL A 35 2.71 -4.44 17.97
N VAL A 36 2.57 -3.57 18.96
CA VAL A 36 3.03 -3.81 20.34
C VAL A 36 1.89 -3.99 21.35
N GLY A 37 0.63 -3.86 20.90
CA GLY A 37 -0.55 -3.99 21.74
C GLY A 37 -1.80 -3.45 21.06
N GLY A 38 -2.92 -3.50 21.80
CA GLY A 38 -4.25 -3.15 21.30
C GLY A 38 -5.02 -4.35 20.76
N VAL A 39 -6.26 -4.09 20.36
CA VAL A 39 -7.13 -5.04 19.67
C VAL A 39 -7.55 -4.46 18.34
N ILE A 40 -7.68 -5.32 17.33
CA ILE A 40 -8.12 -4.88 16.00
C ILE A 40 -9.56 -4.41 16.10
N ARG A 41 -9.84 -3.25 15.50
CA ARG A 41 -11.18 -2.67 15.43
C ARG A 41 -11.33 -1.80 14.18
N PRO A 42 -12.55 -1.59 13.69
CA PRO A 42 -12.84 -0.58 12.68
C PRO A 42 -12.42 0.83 13.12
N GLU A 43 -12.21 1.70 12.14
CA GLU A 43 -11.95 3.12 12.40
C GLU A 43 -13.21 3.82 12.93
N ALA A 44 -13.03 4.79 13.83
CA ALA A 44 -14.15 5.44 14.52
C ALA A 44 -15.01 6.33 13.60
N ASN A 45 -14.43 6.77 12.47
CA ASN A 45 -15.12 7.54 11.44
C ASN A 45 -16.00 6.67 10.52
N GLY A 46 -15.92 5.33 10.63
CA GLY A 46 -16.64 4.40 9.77
C GLY A 46 -16.12 4.31 8.33
N GLU A 47 -14.99 4.91 8.00
CA GLU A 47 -14.40 4.83 6.65
C GLU A 47 -13.78 3.46 6.37
N THR A 48 -13.36 2.77 7.44
CA THR A 48 -12.90 1.38 7.39
C THR A 48 -13.98 0.48 7.97
N ALA A 49 -14.59 -0.35 7.13
CA ALA A 49 -15.67 -1.27 7.55
C ALA A 49 -15.17 -2.35 8.52
N GLU A 50 -14.00 -2.93 8.25
CA GLU A 50 -13.37 -3.96 9.06
C GLU A 50 -11.85 -3.91 8.95
N ALA A 51 -11.17 -4.44 9.96
CA ALA A 51 -9.74 -4.68 9.94
C ALA A 51 -9.52 -6.15 10.31
N VAL A 52 -8.82 -6.89 9.45
CA VAL A 52 -8.51 -8.31 9.63
C VAL A 52 -7.07 -8.55 9.19
N TRP A 53 -6.42 -9.56 9.77
CA TRP A 53 -5.13 -10.03 9.26
C TRP A 53 -5.37 -10.91 8.04
N THR A 54 -4.73 -10.56 6.93
CA THR A 54 -4.72 -11.38 5.71
C THR A 54 -3.33 -12.02 5.58
N PRO A 55 -3.22 -13.34 5.37
CA PRO A 55 -1.95 -13.97 5.02
C PRO A 55 -1.34 -13.31 3.76
N VAL A 56 -0.03 -13.09 3.76
CA VAL A 56 0.63 -12.30 2.70
C VAL A 56 0.48 -12.97 1.33
N GLU A 57 0.49 -14.29 1.30
CA GLU A 57 0.29 -15.12 0.11
C GLU A 57 -1.11 -14.97 -0.52
N GLU A 58 -2.13 -14.70 0.29
CA GLU A 58 -3.51 -14.52 -0.15
C GLU A 58 -3.78 -13.14 -0.75
N VAL A 59 -2.93 -12.15 -0.43
CA VAL A 59 -3.10 -10.74 -0.88
C VAL A 59 -3.22 -10.64 -2.40
N SER A 60 -2.47 -11.47 -3.13
CA SER A 60 -2.48 -11.48 -4.60
C SER A 60 -3.85 -11.78 -5.22
N GLY A 61 -4.71 -12.50 -4.49
CA GLY A 61 -6.07 -12.86 -4.89
C GLY A 61 -7.13 -11.80 -4.58
N LEU A 62 -6.78 -10.71 -3.90
CA LEU A 62 -7.72 -9.68 -3.48
C LEU A 62 -7.73 -8.47 -4.40
N HIS A 63 -8.91 -7.82 -4.50
CA HIS A 63 -9.00 -6.45 -5.00
C HIS A 63 -8.27 -5.51 -4.05
N ARG A 64 -7.27 -4.79 -4.55
CA ARG A 64 -6.38 -3.99 -3.69
C ARG A 64 -5.81 -2.78 -4.41
N SER A 65 -5.38 -1.80 -3.62
CA SER A 65 -4.61 -0.68 -4.15
C SER A 65 -3.20 -1.14 -4.49
N ALA A 66 -2.62 -0.56 -5.55
CA ALA A 66 -1.24 -0.76 -5.95
C ALA A 66 -0.23 -0.35 -4.87
N VAL A 67 -0.64 0.43 -3.86
CA VAL A 67 0.15 0.73 -2.66
C VAL A 67 0.44 -0.54 -1.85
N VAL A 68 -0.48 -1.51 -1.81
CA VAL A 68 -0.29 -2.78 -1.09
C VAL A 68 0.86 -3.56 -1.70
N ASP A 69 0.88 -3.71 -3.03
CA ASP A 69 1.92 -4.45 -3.75
C ASP A 69 3.30 -3.80 -3.62
N VAL A 70 3.35 -2.45 -3.61
CA VAL A 70 4.59 -1.73 -3.31
C VAL A 70 5.08 -2.03 -1.91
N GLY A 71 4.21 -1.95 -0.89
CA GLY A 71 4.60 -2.19 0.50
C GLY A 71 5.10 -3.63 0.72
N VAL A 72 4.37 -4.62 0.21
CA VAL A 72 4.77 -6.04 0.26
C VAL A 72 6.08 -6.25 -0.48
N GLY A 73 6.24 -5.65 -1.66
CA GLY A 73 7.46 -5.70 -2.45
C GLY A 73 8.66 -5.12 -1.71
N LEU A 74 8.53 -3.92 -1.13
CA LEU A 74 9.61 -3.25 -0.40
C LEU A 74 10.03 -4.05 0.83
N MET A 75 9.06 -4.59 1.58
CA MET A 75 9.32 -5.43 2.74
C MET A 75 10.07 -6.72 2.38
N THR A 76 9.74 -7.32 1.23
CA THR A 76 10.30 -8.60 0.79
C THR A 76 11.66 -8.44 0.10
N GLN A 77 11.79 -7.46 -0.81
CA GLN A 77 12.97 -7.32 -1.67
C GLN A 77 14.05 -6.42 -1.09
N ARG A 78 13.68 -5.45 -0.22
CA ARG A 78 14.59 -4.51 0.45
C ARG A 78 15.67 -3.92 -0.48
N PRO A 79 15.29 -3.31 -1.61
CA PRO A 79 16.26 -2.74 -2.54
C PRO A 79 17.08 -1.65 -1.85
N ALA A 80 18.39 -1.61 -2.08
CA ALA A 80 19.28 -0.61 -1.47
C ALA A 80 18.90 0.84 -1.82
N SER A 81 18.22 1.05 -2.95
CA SER A 81 17.70 2.35 -3.36
C SER A 81 16.45 2.79 -2.58
N GLY A 82 15.78 1.89 -1.86
CA GLY A 82 14.46 2.16 -1.27
C GLY A 82 13.34 2.35 -2.30
N HIS A 83 13.57 1.93 -3.56
CA HIS A 83 12.64 2.09 -4.67
C HIS A 83 12.43 0.77 -5.41
N LEU A 84 11.20 0.54 -5.84
CA LEU A 84 10.84 -0.54 -6.76
C LEU A 84 10.38 0.02 -8.10
N PRO A 85 10.42 -0.79 -9.17
CA PRO A 85 9.73 -0.46 -10.40
C PRO A 85 8.24 -0.20 -10.16
N PRO A 86 7.59 0.64 -11.00
CA PRO A 86 6.17 0.91 -10.87
C PRO A 86 5.31 -0.37 -10.92
N VAL A 87 4.34 -0.47 -10.00
CA VAL A 87 3.34 -1.54 -10.03
C VAL A 87 2.38 -1.32 -11.21
N VAL A 88 2.20 -2.36 -12.03
CA VAL A 88 1.26 -2.35 -13.14
C VAL A 88 -0.17 -2.43 -12.58
N VAL A 89 -0.99 -1.44 -12.93
CA VAL A 89 -2.40 -1.38 -12.52
C VAL A 89 -3.29 -2.04 -13.56
N GLY A 90 -4.22 -2.87 -13.11
CA GLY A 90 -5.12 -3.66 -13.94
C GLY A 90 -5.71 -4.85 -13.20
N GLY A 91 -6.82 -5.41 -13.69
CA GLY A 91 -7.49 -6.55 -13.08
C GLY A 91 -7.91 -6.29 -11.63
N LEU A 92 -7.29 -7.00 -10.68
CA LEU A 92 -7.56 -6.85 -9.25
C LEU A 92 -6.84 -5.64 -8.62
N VAL A 93 -5.81 -5.10 -9.27
CA VAL A 93 -5.01 -3.99 -8.75
C VAL A 93 -5.57 -2.66 -9.26
N ARG A 94 -5.77 -1.70 -8.36
CA ARG A 94 -6.31 -0.36 -8.64
C ARG A 94 -5.44 0.74 -8.02
N HIS A 95 -5.64 1.99 -8.41
CA HIS A 95 -5.07 3.13 -7.69
C HIS A 95 -5.90 3.47 -6.46
#